data_AF-A0A6M0C2E2-F1
#
_entry.id   AF-A0A6M0C2E2-F1
#
_cell.length_a   1.000
_cell.length_b   1.000
_cell.length_c   1.000
_cell.angle_alpha   90.00
_cell.angle_beta   90.00
_cell.angle_gamma   90.00
#
_symmetry.space_group_name_H-M   'P 1'
#
loop_
_entity.id
_entity.type
_entity.pdbx_description
1 polymer ?
#
loop_
_entity_poly.entity_id
_entity_poly.type
_entity_poly.pdbx_seq_one_letter_code
_entity_poly.pdbx_strand_id
1 'polypeptide(L)' 'MPLHKQYIAWLNSILRSRWKGTTAEKVAELVPMFEITRRGLQGAIDVLRGR' A
#
# COMPACT_ATOMS: atom_id res chain seq x y z
N MET A 1 13.53 25.53 2.02
CA MET A 1 13.53 24.11 2.42
C MET A 1 12.64 23.36 1.44
N PRO A 2 13.16 22.48 0.57
CA PRO A 2 12.28 21.68 -0.28
C PRO A 2 11.53 20.69 0.63
N LEU A 3 10.22 20.61 0.50
CA LEU A 3 9.44 19.54 1.13
C LEU A 3 9.86 18.21 0.47
N HIS A 4 10.53 17.35 1.22
CA HIS A 4 10.80 15.98 0.78
C HIS A 4 9.45 15.29 0.55
N LYS A 5 9.18 14.81 -0.67
CA LYS A 5 7.99 13.97 -0.92
C LYS A 5 8.16 12.64 -0.21
N GLN A 6 7.37 12.41 0.83
CA GLN A 6 7.37 11.16 1.57
C GLN A 6 6.32 10.24 0.96
N TYR A 7 6.77 9.25 0.18
CA TYR A 7 5.90 8.20 -0.35
C TYR A 7 5.65 7.13 0.71
N ILE A 8 4.42 6.63 0.79
CA ILE A 8 4.01 5.60 1.75
C ILE A 8 3.26 4.51 0.98
N ALA A 9 3.56 3.26 1.30
CA ALA A 9 2.80 2.09 0.86
C ALA A 9 2.66 1.12 2.03
N TRP A 10 1.58 0.35 2.06
CA TRP A 10 1.33 -0.65 3.10
C TRP A 10 1.26 -2.05 2.50
N LEU A 11 2.10 -2.96 2.99
CA LEU A 11 1.95 -4.41 2.80
C LEU A 11 1.06 -5.04 3.87
N ASN A 12 -0.11 -5.52 3.47
CA ASN A 12 -1.08 -6.15 4.34
C ASN A 12 -0.96 -7.68 4.24
N SER A 13 -0.87 -8.36 5.38
CA SER A 13 -0.80 -9.82 5.48
C SER A 13 -2.15 -10.51 5.27
N ILE A 14 -3.25 -9.75 5.33
CA ILE A 14 -4.58 -10.26 5.02
C ILE A 14 -4.80 -10.23 3.51
N LEU A 15 -5.34 -11.32 2.95
CA LEU A 15 -5.71 -11.41 1.54
C LEU A 15 -6.69 -10.30 1.13
N ARG A 16 -6.49 -9.70 -0.06
CA ARG A 16 -7.32 -8.59 -0.56
C ARG A 16 -8.80 -8.91 -0.61
N SER A 17 -9.13 -10.17 -0.93
CA SER A 17 -10.51 -10.66 -0.95
C SER A 17 -11.23 -10.51 0.39
N ARG A 18 -10.49 -10.40 1.50
CA ARG A 18 -11.01 -10.26 2.86
C ARG A 18 -11.00 -8.82 3.38
N TRP A 19 -10.57 -7.84 2.59
CA TRP A 19 -10.53 -6.45 3.06
C TRP A 19 -11.91 -5.82 3.13
N LYS A 20 -12.82 -6.20 2.22
CA LYS A 20 -14.17 -5.64 2.11
C LYS A 20 -14.93 -5.72 3.44
N GLY A 21 -15.50 -4.61 3.88
CA GLY A 21 -16.24 -4.53 5.14
C GLY A 21 -15.37 -4.48 6.40
N THR A 22 -14.05 -4.29 6.27
CA THR A 22 -13.11 -4.14 7.39
C THR A 22 -12.39 -2.80 7.34
N THR A 23 -11.68 -2.43 8.40
CA THR A 23 -10.83 -1.24 8.41
C THR A 23 -9.75 -1.26 7.31
N ALA A 24 -9.33 -2.44 6.83
CA ALA A 24 -8.38 -2.55 5.74
C ALA A 24 -8.94 -1.97 4.42
N GLU A 25 -10.24 -2.09 4.16
CA GLU A 25 -10.87 -1.43 3.01
C GLU A 25 -10.72 0.10 3.10
N LYS A 26 -10.93 0.67 4.29
CA LYS A 26 -10.77 2.11 4.51
C LYS A 26 -9.33 2.58 4.43
N VAL A 27 -8.38 1.78 4.89
CA VAL A 27 -6.94 2.06 4.69
C VAL A 27 -6.58 2.03 3.20
N ALA A 28 -7.11 1.07 2.44
CA ALA A 28 -6.83 0.92 1.01
C ALA A 28 -7.31 2.13 0.18
N GLU A 29 -8.31 2.87 0.68
CA GLU A 29 -8.81 4.12 0.08
C GLU A 29 -7.85 5.31 0.33
N LEU A 30 -7.01 5.25 1.38
CA LEU A 30 -6.16 6.35 1.82
C LEU A 30 -4.70 6.23 1.35
N VAL A 31 -4.19 5.01 1.25
CA VAL A 31 -2.79 4.75 0.86
C VAL A 31 -2.71 3.59 -0.12
N PRO A 32 -1.72 3.56 -1.02
CA PRO A 32 -1.41 2.39 -1.81
C PRO A 32 -1.17 1.18 -0.90
N MET A 33 -2.11 0.23 -0.93
CA MET A 33 -2.05 -0.98 -0.10
C MET A 33 -2.02 -2.23 -0.98
N PHE A 34 -1.09 -3.12 -0.64
CA PHE A 34 -0.80 -4.34 -1.38
C PHE A 34 -0.89 -5.54 -0.46
N GLU A 35 -1.33 -6.68 -1.00
CA GLU A 35 -1.22 -7.96 -0.30
C GLU A 35 0.24 -8.40 -0.24
N ILE A 36 0.66 -9.11 0.82
CA ILE A 36 2.04 -9.57 1.02
C ILE A 36 2.44 -10.72 0.06
N THR A 37 2.59 -10.36 -1.21
CA THR A 37 3.04 -11.20 -2.31
C THR A 37 4.27 -10.59 -2.97
N ARG A 38 5.02 -11.34 -3.78
CA ARG A 38 6.15 -10.76 -4.55
C ARG A 38 5.71 -9.57 -5.41
N ARG A 39 4.54 -9.68 -6.06
CA ARG A 39 3.97 -8.60 -6.87
C ARG A 39 3.58 -7.40 -6.01
N GLY A 40 2.99 -7.64 -4.84
CA GLY A 40 2.62 -6.59 -3.90
C GLY A 40 3.84 -5.85 -3.34
N LEU A 41 4.90 -6.57 -3.00
CA LEU A 41 6.17 -6.00 -2.57
C LEU A 41 6.80 -5.14 -3.66
N GLN A 42 6.80 -5.60 -4.91
CA GLN A 42 7.32 -4.82 -6.03
C GLN A 42 6.53 -3.52 -6.21
N GLY A 43 5.19 -3.58 -6.18
CA GLY A 43 4.34 -2.39 -6.25
C GLY A 43 4.57 -1.41 -5.10
N ALA A 44 4.78 -1.90 -3.88
CA ALA A 44 5.13 -1.05 -2.75
C ALA A 44 6.49 -0.35 -2.95
N ILE A 45 7.49 -1.05 -3.47
CA ILE A 45 8.81 -0.46 -3.80
C ILE A 45 8.68 0.61 -4.89
N ASP A 46 7.84 0.39 -5.90
CA ASP A 46 7.64 1.36 -6.98
C ASP A 46 7.00 2.66 -6.46
N VAL A 47 6.00 2.56 -5.56
CA VAL A 47 5.43 3.73 -4.87
C VAL A 47 6.51 4.48 -4.09
N LEU A 48 7.37 3.78 -3.34
CA LEU A 48 8.46 4.40 -2.58
C LEU A 48 9.51 5.07 -3.47
N ARG A 49 9.61 4.66 -4.75
CA ARG A 49 10.43 5.29 -5.78
C ARG A 49 9.71 6.40 -6.55
N GLY A 50 8.44 6.68 -6.22
CA GLY A 50 7.60 7.68 -6.86
C GLY A 50 7.10 7.29 -8.25
N ARG A 51 6.91 5.99 -8.51
CA ARG A 51 6.39 5.44 -9.77
C ARG A 51 5.02 4.79 -9.59
#